data_AF-A0A3C0KIY8-F1
#
_entry.id   AF-A0A3C0KIY8-F1
#
_cell.length_a   1.000
_cell.length_b   1.000
_cell.length_c   1.000
_cell.angle_alpha   90.00
_cell.angle_beta   90.00
_cell.angle_gamma   90.00
#
_symmetry.space_group_name_H-M   'P 1'
#
loop_
_entity.id
_entity.type
_entity.pdbx_description
1 polymer ?
#
loop_
_entity_poly.entity_id
_entity_poly.type
_entity_poly.pdbx_seq_one_letter_code
_entity_poly.pdbx_strand_id
1 'polypeptide(L)'
;MTDTELPLDIRIMTLATQALVTVFVVLGLGVAGVWLARHPVWAVKGLTVDGEVSHQSAVTLRAQLASQMRSVLAPGALALDLQRVREMFESMPWVRHAVVRREFPNRLRVTLQEHEAVAWWGPSGSNRLLSRLGEVFEATPDDGEGLPELMGPDDQAPLVWDTYVQLQEAFGPLGRGVQTLELNERGSWRAGLDNGARIELG
;
A
#
# COMPACT_ATOMS: atom_id res chain seq x y z
N MET A 1 32.64 39.20 62.77
CA MET A 1 31.95 38.21 61.92
C MET A 1 32.87 37.01 61.84
N THR A 2 32.71 36.06 62.76
CA THR A 2 33.53 34.86 62.86
C THR A 2 32.86 33.78 62.03
N ASP A 3 33.52 33.36 60.94
CA ASP A 3 33.12 32.17 60.20
C ASP A 3 33.27 30.96 61.11
N THR A 4 32.14 30.44 61.59
CA THR A 4 32.10 29.17 62.29
C THR A 4 32.33 28.08 61.25
N GLU A 5 33.59 27.69 61.04
CA GLU A 5 33.92 26.56 60.17
C GLU A 5 33.22 25.31 60.71
N LEU A 6 32.25 24.82 59.93
CA LEU A 6 31.49 23.62 60.27
C LEU A 6 32.46 22.44 60.44
N PRO A 7 32.33 21.64 61.52
CA PRO A 7 33.20 20.49 61.74
C PRO A 7 33.13 19.53 60.55
N LEU A 8 34.29 18.94 60.22
CA LEU A 8 34.52 18.13 59.01
C LEU A 8 33.46 17.03 58.81
N ASP A 9 32.99 16.42 59.89
CA ASP A 9 31.95 15.38 59.87
C ASP A 9 30.61 15.88 59.33
N ILE A 10 30.20 17.11 59.70
CA ILE A 10 28.94 17.68 59.22
C ILE A 10 29.04 17.97 57.72
N ARG A 11 30.20 18.48 57.26
CA ARG A 11 30.43 18.77 55.84
C ARG A 11 30.39 17.50 55.00
N ILE A 12 31.07 16.44 55.44
CA ILE A 12 31.06 15.13 54.76
C ILE A 12 29.65 14.55 54.74
N MET A 13 28.92 14.62 55.86
CA MET A 13 27.56 14.11 55.95
C MET A 13 26.59 14.88 55.03
N THR A 14 26.66 16.21 55.00
CA THR A 14 25.85 17.03 54.07
C THR A 14 26.17 16.77 52.60
N LEU A 15 27.45 16.59 52.26
CA LEU A 15 27.87 16.32 50.89
C LEU A 15 27.41 14.93 50.43
N ALA A 16 27.49 13.93 51.31
CA ALA A 16 26.95 12.60 51.06
C ALA A 16 25.42 12.62 50.88
N THR A 17 24.68 13.36 51.73
CA THR A 17 23.23 13.51 51.59
C THR A 17 22.85 14.20 50.29
N GLN A 18 23.53 15.29 49.92
CA GLN A 18 23.28 16.01 48.66
C GLN A 18 23.57 15.13 47.43
N ALA A 19 24.67 14.38 47.45
CA ALA A 19 24.99 13.43 46.38
C ALA A 19 23.90 12.36 46.23
N LEU A 20 23.46 11.76 47.34
CA LEU A 20 22.42 10.72 47.33
C LEU A 20 21.08 11.25 46.79
N VAL A 21 20.66 12.44 47.24
CA VAL A 21 19.42 13.08 46.77
C VAL A 21 19.52 13.40 45.28
N THR A 22 20.66 13.91 44.80
CA THR A 22 20.85 14.22 43.39
C THR A 22 20.76 12.97 42.53
N VAL A 23 21.42 11.89 42.93
CA VAL A 23 21.35 10.59 42.24
C VAL A 23 19.92 10.06 42.22
N PHE A 24 19.19 10.15 43.33
CA PHE A 24 17.80 9.71 43.41
C PHE A 24 16.88 10.52 42.49
N VAL A 25 17.04 11.84 42.44
CA VAL A 25 16.26 12.72 41.55
C VAL A 25 16.57 12.42 40.08
N VAL A 26 17.84 12.23 39.72
CA VAL A 26 18.23 11.88 38.35
C VAL A 26 17.67 10.53 37.94
N LEU A 27 17.73 9.52 38.83
CA LEU A 27 17.13 8.21 38.59
C LEU A 27 15.60 8.31 38.46
N GLY A 28 14.95 9.06 39.34
CA GLY A 28 13.50 9.28 39.30
C GLY A 28 13.04 9.94 38.00
N LEU A 29 13.76 10.98 37.55
CA LEU A 29 13.51 11.64 36.27
C LEU A 29 13.76 10.71 35.08
N GLY A 30 14.79 9.87 35.14
CA GLY A 30 15.07 8.85 34.12
C GLY A 30 13.94 7.82 34.02
N VAL A 31 13.48 7.30 35.16
CA VAL A 31 12.36 6.35 35.20
C VAL A 31 11.06 6.99 34.73
N ALA A 32 10.75 8.21 35.18
CA ALA A 32 9.56 8.96 34.74
C ALA A 32 9.61 9.26 33.24
N GLY A 33 10.78 9.62 32.70
CA GLY A 33 11.00 9.84 31.27
C GLY A 33 10.78 8.57 30.45
N VAL A 34 11.34 7.44 30.90
CA VAL A 34 11.12 6.13 30.24
C VAL A 34 9.67 5.66 30.35
N TRP A 35 9.03 5.90 31.49
CA TRP A 35 7.64 5.54 31.73
C TRP A 35 6.69 6.38 30.87
N LEU A 36 6.92 7.70 30.78
CA LEU A 36 6.22 8.59 29.88
C LEU A 36 6.48 8.19 28.41
N ALA A 37 7.72 7.83 28.08
CA ALA A 37 8.11 7.36 26.75
C ALA A 37 7.36 6.08 26.32
N ARG A 38 6.99 5.24 27.29
CA ARG A 38 6.29 3.96 27.11
C ARG A 38 4.79 4.06 27.38
N HIS A 39 4.25 5.27 27.59
CA HIS A 39 2.87 5.41 28.03
C HIS A 39 1.90 4.96 26.93
N PRO A 40 0.89 4.12 27.25
CA PRO A 40 -0.03 3.50 26.30
C PRO A 40 -0.99 4.47 25.58
N VAL A 41 -0.87 5.78 25.83
CA VAL A 41 -1.63 6.82 25.11
C VAL A 41 -1.09 7.02 23.69
N TRP A 42 0.14 6.59 23.41
CA TRP A 42 0.74 6.61 22.07
C TRP A 42 0.60 5.27 21.33
N ALA A 43 0.03 4.26 21.98
CA ALA A 43 -0.24 2.98 21.33
C ALA A 43 -1.36 3.18 20.28
N VAL A 44 -1.00 3.03 19.00
CA VAL A 44 -1.90 3.07 17.86
C VAL A 44 -3.03 2.06 18.08
N LYS A 45 -4.27 2.55 18.22
CA LYS A 45 -5.45 1.79 18.67
C LYS A 45 -6.59 1.77 17.65
N GLY A 46 -6.47 2.46 16.52
CA GLY A 46 -7.53 2.42 15.50
C GLY A 46 -6.99 2.58 14.10
N LEU A 47 -7.39 1.74 13.17
CA LEU A 47 -7.12 1.93 11.75
C LEU A 47 -8.39 2.49 11.11
N THR A 48 -8.31 3.68 10.52
CA THR A 48 -9.39 4.23 9.69
C THR A 48 -9.03 3.95 8.23
N VAL A 49 -9.62 2.89 7.69
CA VAL A 49 -9.51 2.57 6.26
C VAL A 49 -10.50 3.46 5.51
N ASP A 50 -10.02 4.62 5.07
CA ASP A 50 -10.72 5.47 4.11
C ASP A 50 -10.04 5.29 2.75
N GLY A 51 -10.74 4.56 1.88
CA GLY A 51 -10.42 4.43 0.47
C GLY A 51 -11.72 4.48 -0.31
N GLU A 52 -11.72 5.24 -1.40
CA GLU A 52 -12.75 5.27 -2.43
C GLU A 52 -12.73 3.90 -3.15
N VAL A 53 -13.17 2.86 -2.44
CA VAL A 53 -13.30 1.51 -3.00
C VAL A 53 -14.59 1.51 -3.80
N SER A 54 -14.47 1.91 -5.06
CA SER A 54 -15.60 2.02 -6.00
C SER A 54 -16.22 0.65 -6.31
N HIS A 55 -15.55 -0.47 -6.06
CA HIS A 55 -16.10 -1.79 -6.35
C HIS A 55 -15.89 -2.78 -5.20
N GLN A 56 -16.97 -2.98 -4.42
CA GLN A 56 -17.37 -4.18 -3.66
C GLN A 56 -16.38 -4.89 -2.68
N SER A 57 -15.12 -4.53 -2.59
CA SER A 57 -14.08 -5.25 -1.84
C SER A 57 -13.83 -4.72 -0.41
N ALA A 58 -14.45 -3.61 0.01
CA ALA A 58 -14.22 -3.01 1.33
C ALA A 58 -14.71 -3.85 2.52
N VAL A 59 -15.63 -4.81 2.28
CA VAL A 59 -16.21 -5.68 3.31
C VAL A 59 -15.43 -6.98 3.44
N THR A 60 -14.98 -7.57 2.33
CA THR A 60 -14.16 -8.79 2.30
C THR A 60 -12.70 -8.53 2.69
N LEU A 61 -12.13 -7.36 2.36
CA LEU A 61 -10.81 -6.95 2.85
C LEU A 61 -10.75 -6.87 4.38
N ARG A 62 -11.81 -6.36 5.02
CA ARG A 62 -11.87 -6.25 6.49
C ARG A 62 -11.75 -7.61 7.17
N ALA A 63 -12.33 -8.67 6.59
CA ALA A 63 -12.35 -9.99 7.20
C ALA A 63 -10.99 -10.71 7.07
N GLN A 64 -10.33 -10.61 5.91
CA GLN A 64 -9.06 -11.29 5.67
C GLN A 64 -7.87 -10.58 6.31
N LEU A 65 -7.85 -9.24 6.27
CA LEU A 65 -6.79 -8.45 6.90
C LEU A 65 -6.86 -8.40 8.43
N ALA A 66 -8.03 -8.56 9.05
CA ALA A 66 -8.13 -8.58 10.52
C ALA A 66 -7.24 -9.65 11.18
N SER A 67 -6.98 -10.76 10.48
CA SER A 67 -6.17 -11.88 10.97
C SER A 67 -4.65 -11.63 10.87
N GLN A 68 -4.17 -11.09 9.74
CA GLN A 68 -2.74 -10.83 9.52
C GLN A 68 -2.25 -9.54 10.21
N MET A 69 -3.12 -8.55 10.38
CA MET A 69 -2.77 -7.27 11.02
C MET A 69 -2.51 -7.40 12.52
N ARG A 70 -3.00 -8.47 13.16
CA ARG A 70 -2.72 -8.72 14.59
C ARG A 70 -1.25 -9.07 14.87
N SER A 71 -0.55 -9.59 13.86
CA SER A 71 0.86 -9.97 13.94
C SER A 71 1.80 -8.77 13.80
N VAL A 72 1.47 -7.80 12.95
CA VAL A 72 2.35 -6.65 12.65
C VAL A 72 2.20 -5.50 13.65
N LEU A 73 1.06 -5.40 14.35
CA LEU A 73 0.76 -4.33 15.31
C LEU A 73 1.15 -4.67 16.78
N ALA A 74 2.26 -5.37 17.00
CA ALA A 74 2.81 -5.60 18.35
C ALA A 74 3.56 -4.35 18.89
N PRO A 75 3.68 -4.18 20.23
CA PRO A 75 3.59 -2.88 20.90
C PRO A 75 4.87 -2.03 20.82
N GLY A 76 4.77 -0.84 20.23
CA GLY A 76 5.87 0.14 20.20
C GLY A 76 5.53 1.38 19.40
N ALA A 77 4.90 2.36 20.05
CA ALA A 77 4.33 3.60 19.51
C ALA A 77 5.25 4.57 18.71
N LEU A 78 6.51 4.21 18.44
CA LEU A 78 7.52 5.11 17.90
C LEU A 78 8.22 4.61 16.63
N ALA A 79 8.08 3.34 16.27
CA ALA A 79 8.78 2.76 15.11
C ALA A 79 7.88 1.80 14.32
N LEU A 80 6.61 2.17 14.11
CA LEU A 80 5.83 1.46 13.10
C LEU A 80 6.39 1.84 11.73
N ASP A 81 7.02 0.87 11.08
CA ASP A 81 7.55 1.02 9.74
C ASP A 81 6.39 1.10 8.73
N LEU A 82 6.02 2.34 8.39
CA LEU A 82 4.97 2.61 7.41
C LEU A 82 5.31 2.02 6.03
N GLN A 83 6.59 1.88 5.72
CA GLN A 83 7.06 1.30 4.47
C GLN A 83 6.78 -0.20 4.44
N ARG A 84 7.04 -0.92 5.54
CA ARG A 84 6.71 -2.34 5.67
C ARG A 84 5.21 -2.61 5.58
N VAL A 85 4.39 -1.71 6.14
CA VAL A 85 2.93 -1.79 5.99
C VAL A 85 2.52 -1.57 4.54
N ARG A 86 3.09 -0.57 3.85
CA ARG A 86 2.85 -0.34 2.41
C ARG A 86 3.19 -1.57 1.57
N GLU A 87 4.39 -2.11 1.73
CA GLU A 87 4.86 -3.27 0.94
C GLU A 87 3.97 -4.50 1.11
N MET A 88 3.45 -4.72 2.32
CA MET A 88 2.47 -5.77 2.58
C MET A 88 1.18 -5.56 1.77
N PHE A 89 0.67 -4.33 1.68
CA PHE A 89 -0.51 -4.02 0.86
C PHE A 89 -0.23 -4.12 -0.64
N GLU A 90 0.93 -3.66 -1.10
CA GLU A 90 1.36 -3.75 -2.51
C GLU A 90 1.71 -5.18 -2.94
N SER A 91 1.90 -6.12 -2.00
CA SER A 91 2.06 -7.54 -2.34
C SER A 91 0.77 -8.20 -2.86
N MET A 92 -0.38 -7.54 -2.71
CA MET A 92 -1.66 -8.03 -3.21
C MET A 92 -1.75 -7.76 -4.73
N PRO A 93 -2.10 -8.75 -5.56
CA PRO A 93 -2.00 -8.63 -7.02
C PRO A 93 -2.97 -7.62 -7.65
N TRP A 94 -4.05 -7.25 -6.94
CA TRP A 94 -5.02 -6.24 -7.36
C TRP A 94 -4.69 -4.81 -6.86
N VAL A 95 -3.70 -4.66 -5.98
CA VAL A 95 -3.28 -3.37 -5.42
C VAL A 95 -2.11 -2.81 -6.22
N ARG A 96 -2.35 -1.69 -6.92
CA ARG A 96 -1.31 -0.98 -7.66
C ARG A 96 -0.40 -0.18 -6.74
N HIS A 97 -0.99 0.56 -5.81
CA HIS A 97 -0.24 1.43 -4.91
C HIS A 97 -0.93 1.57 -3.56
N ALA A 98 -0.15 1.54 -2.47
CA ALA A 98 -0.66 1.74 -1.12
C ALA A 98 -0.08 3.02 -0.48
N VAL A 99 -0.96 3.99 -0.24
CA VAL A 99 -0.63 5.22 0.48
C VAL A 99 -0.97 5.04 1.95
N VAL A 100 0.05 4.73 2.75
CA VAL A 100 -0.06 4.65 4.21
C VAL A 100 0.33 6.00 4.82
N ARG A 101 -0.58 6.62 5.56
CA ARG A 101 -0.36 7.87 6.28
C ARG A 101 -0.68 7.71 7.76
N ARG A 102 0.12 8.35 8.60
CA ARG A 102 -0.15 8.42 10.03
C ARG A 102 -1.21 9.49 10.31
N GLU A 103 -2.29 9.08 10.94
CA GLU A 103 -3.36 9.96 11.41
C GLU A 103 -3.26 10.04 12.94
N PHE A 104 -2.76 11.17 13.44
CA PHE A 104 -2.62 11.38 14.88
C PHE A 104 -3.99 11.34 15.58
N PRO A 105 -4.07 10.90 16.85
CA PRO A 105 -2.96 10.48 17.72
C PRO A 105 -2.57 9.00 17.58
N ASN A 106 -3.51 8.13 17.18
CA ASN A 106 -3.36 6.67 17.30
C ASN A 106 -3.92 5.91 16.10
N ARG A 107 -3.92 6.52 14.91
CA ARG A 107 -4.47 5.91 13.70
C ARG A 107 -3.51 5.89 12.52
N LEU A 108 -3.75 4.95 11.62
CA LEU A 108 -3.19 4.98 10.27
C LEU A 108 -4.35 5.02 9.31
N ARG A 109 -4.21 5.88 8.32
CA ARG A 109 -5.06 5.89 7.13
C ARG A 109 -4.31 5.16 6.03
N VAL A 110 -4.93 4.12 5.49
CA VAL A 110 -4.43 3.38 4.34
C VAL A 110 -5.38 3.65 3.19
N THR A 111 -4.86 4.22 2.11
CA THR A 111 -5.58 4.41 0.85
C THR A 111 -4.94 3.49 -0.18
N LEU A 112 -5.73 2.56 -0.70
CA LEU A 112 -5.32 1.61 -1.73
C LEU A 112 -5.78 2.14 -3.08
N GLN A 113 -4.90 2.09 -4.08
CA GLN A 113 -5.24 2.31 -5.47
C GLN A 113 -5.32 0.95 -6.15
N GLU A 114 -6.50 0.60 -6.62
CA GLU A 114 -6.75 -0.65 -7.34
C GLU A 114 -6.32 -0.50 -8.81
N HIS A 115 -5.93 -1.62 -9.43
CA HIS A 115 -5.80 -1.67 -10.88
C HIS A 115 -7.19 -1.66 -11.51
N GLU A 116 -7.47 -0.69 -12.37
CA GLU A 116 -8.70 -0.70 -13.17
C GLU A 116 -8.47 -1.54 -14.44
N ALA A 117 -9.10 -2.72 -14.49
CA ALA A 117 -9.04 -3.63 -15.62
C ALA A 117 -9.73 -3.02 -16.85
N VAL A 118 -9.05 -3.05 -18.00
CA VAL A 118 -9.59 -2.56 -19.27
C VAL A 118 -9.61 -3.62 -20.37
N ALA A 119 -8.83 -4.69 -20.22
CA ALA A 119 -8.76 -5.79 -21.17
C ALA A 119 -8.25 -7.08 -20.50
N TRP A 120 -8.54 -8.22 -21.11
CA TRP A 120 -7.83 -9.47 -20.86
C TRP A 120 -6.44 -9.41 -21.48
N TRP A 121 -5.43 -9.89 -20.76
CA TRP A 121 -4.08 -10.08 -21.29
C TRP A 121 -3.84 -11.56 -21.60
N GLY A 122 -4.31 -11.99 -22.77
CA GLY A 122 -4.43 -13.39 -23.16
C GLY A 122 -5.89 -13.77 -23.44
N PRO A 123 -6.17 -15.08 -23.58
CA PRO A 123 -7.54 -15.57 -23.74
C PRO A 123 -8.40 -15.21 -22.52
N SER A 124 -9.71 -15.02 -22.72
CA SER A 124 -10.66 -14.85 -21.62
C SER A 124 -10.51 -15.98 -20.60
N GLY A 125 -10.36 -15.62 -19.32
CA GLY A 125 -10.15 -16.58 -18.22
C GLY A 125 -8.68 -16.94 -17.95
N SER A 126 -7.72 -16.26 -18.57
CA SER A 126 -6.27 -16.47 -18.35
C SER A 126 -5.74 -15.93 -17.01
N ASN A 127 -6.60 -15.44 -16.12
CA ASN A 127 -6.27 -14.74 -14.85
C ASN A 127 -5.35 -13.52 -15.00
N ARG A 128 -5.02 -13.09 -16.22
CA ARG A 128 -4.18 -11.91 -16.47
C ARG A 128 -5.04 -10.83 -17.11
N LEU A 129 -5.01 -9.64 -16.52
CA LEU A 129 -5.70 -8.46 -17.00
C LEU A 129 -4.69 -7.36 -17.31
N LEU A 130 -5.11 -6.46 -18.19
CA LEU A 130 -4.39 -5.24 -18.52
C LEU A 130 -5.07 -4.06 -17.84
N SER A 131 -4.27 -3.21 -17.21
CA SER A 131 -4.74 -1.95 -16.65
C SER A 131 -4.76 -0.85 -17.70
N ARG A 132 -5.56 0.21 -17.49
CA ARG A 132 -5.58 1.43 -18.35
C ARG A 132 -4.20 2.05 -18.59
N LEU A 133 -3.25 1.80 -17.69
CA LEU A 133 -1.88 2.30 -17.78
C LEU A 133 -0.93 1.39 -18.56
N GLY A 134 -1.43 0.30 -19.16
CA GLY A 134 -0.62 -0.68 -19.89
C GLY A 134 0.14 -1.67 -18.99
N GLU A 135 -0.23 -1.76 -17.72
CA GLU A 135 0.37 -2.67 -16.74
C GLU A 135 -0.39 -4.01 -16.72
N VAL A 136 0.31 -5.13 -16.84
CA VAL A 136 -0.28 -6.47 -16.74
C VAL A 136 -0.30 -6.93 -15.28
N PHE A 137 -1.46 -7.36 -14.80
CA PHE A 137 -1.64 -7.82 -13.42
C PHE A 137 -2.52 -9.08 -13.35
N GLU A 138 -2.44 -9.79 -12.23
CA GLU A 138 -3.24 -11.00 -12.00
C GLU A 138 -4.52 -10.66 -11.23
N ALA A 139 -5.66 -11.20 -11.68
CA ALA A 139 -6.97 -10.95 -11.09
C ALA A 139 -7.90 -12.15 -11.24
N THR A 140 -9.08 -12.08 -10.61
CA THR A 140 -10.06 -13.16 -10.63
C THR A 140 -10.86 -13.11 -11.93
N PRO A 141 -11.33 -14.24 -12.49
CA PRO A 141 -12.06 -14.21 -13.74
C PRO A 141 -13.35 -13.38 -13.79
N ASP A 142 -13.97 -13.15 -12.63
CA ASP A 142 -15.17 -12.34 -12.47
C ASP A 142 -14.92 -10.85 -12.77
N ASP A 143 -13.67 -10.39 -12.64
CA ASP A 143 -13.28 -8.99 -12.84
C ASP A 143 -13.18 -8.59 -14.34
N GLY A 144 -13.34 -9.55 -15.26
CA GLY A 144 -13.09 -9.37 -16.70
C GLY A 144 -14.29 -9.56 -17.62
N GLU A 145 -15.52 -9.62 -17.11
CA GLU A 145 -16.71 -9.87 -17.93
C GLU A 145 -16.91 -8.74 -18.97
N GLY A 146 -16.97 -9.10 -20.26
CA GLY A 146 -17.19 -8.16 -21.36
C GLY A 146 -15.96 -7.34 -21.80
N LEU A 147 -14.78 -7.60 -21.24
CA LEU A 147 -13.54 -6.94 -21.64
C LEU A 147 -12.97 -7.52 -22.95
N PRO A 148 -12.31 -6.70 -23.80
CA PRO A 148 -11.62 -7.18 -25.00
C PRO A 148 -10.42 -8.06 -24.66
N GLU A 149 -10.04 -8.95 -25.58
CA GLU A 149 -8.86 -9.81 -25.45
C GLU A 149 -7.65 -9.21 -26.16
N LEU A 150 -6.61 -8.86 -25.41
CA LEU A 150 -5.37 -8.32 -25.94
C LEU A 150 -4.24 -9.31 -25.69
N MET A 151 -3.38 -9.52 -26.69
CA MET A 151 -2.27 -10.48 -26.61
C MET A 151 -1.00 -9.88 -27.18
N GLY A 152 0.14 -10.16 -26.56
CA GLY A 152 1.44 -9.80 -27.08
C GLY A 152 2.56 -10.06 -26.08
N PRO A 153 3.78 -9.62 -26.40
CA PRO A 153 4.89 -9.61 -25.43
C PRO A 153 4.58 -8.69 -24.25
N ASP A 154 4.83 -9.16 -23.01
CA ASP A 154 4.53 -8.41 -21.78
C ASP A 154 5.23 -7.04 -21.72
N ASP A 155 6.43 -6.92 -22.30
CA ASP A 155 7.20 -5.66 -22.41
C ASP A 155 6.57 -4.66 -23.39
N GLN A 156 5.65 -5.12 -24.23
CA GLN A 156 4.93 -4.31 -25.22
C GLN A 156 3.44 -4.15 -24.88
N ALA A 157 3.01 -4.55 -23.68
CA ALA A 157 1.63 -4.36 -23.24
C ALA A 157 1.12 -2.90 -23.35
N PRO A 158 1.92 -1.86 -23.03
CA PRO A 158 1.52 -0.47 -23.26
C PRO A 158 1.31 -0.14 -24.75
N LEU A 159 2.16 -0.68 -25.63
CA LEU A 159 2.05 -0.48 -27.08
C LEU A 159 0.77 -1.14 -27.64
N VAL A 160 0.46 -2.35 -27.18
CA VAL A 160 -0.77 -3.07 -27.55
C VAL A 160 -2.01 -2.30 -27.11
N TRP A 161 -2.01 -1.76 -25.89
CA TRP A 161 -3.10 -0.94 -25.38
C TRP A 161 -3.31 0.34 -26.21
N ASP A 162 -2.24 1.09 -26.46
CA ASP A 162 -2.33 2.33 -27.24
C ASP A 162 -2.83 2.08 -28.66
N THR A 163 -2.41 0.96 -29.26
CA THR A 163 -2.87 0.55 -30.59
C THR A 163 -4.35 0.16 -30.56
N TYR A 164 -4.77 -0.59 -29.53
CA TYR A 164 -6.18 -0.95 -29.34
C TYR A 164 -7.07 0.30 -29.24
N VAL A 165 -6.70 1.29 -28.43
CA VAL A 165 -7.45 2.53 -28.26
C VAL A 165 -7.59 3.28 -29.60
N GLN A 166 -6.50 3.40 -30.36
CA GLN A 166 -6.52 4.03 -31.69
C GLN A 166 -7.44 3.30 -32.67
N LEU A 167 -7.40 1.96 -32.69
CA LEU A 167 -8.28 1.17 -33.55
C LEU A 167 -9.75 1.32 -33.11
N GLN A 168 -10.00 1.29 -31.81
CA GLN A 168 -11.35 1.47 -31.26
C GLN A 168 -11.93 2.85 -31.63
N GLU A 169 -11.14 3.92 -31.57
CA GLU A 169 -11.53 5.25 -32.02
C GLU A 169 -11.77 5.33 -33.54
N ALA A 170 -10.95 4.64 -34.34
CA ALA A 170 -11.10 4.60 -35.79
C ALA A 170 -12.32 3.81 -36.25
N PHE A 171 -12.64 2.70 -35.57
CA PHE A 171 -13.77 1.82 -35.90
C PHE A 171 -15.08 2.23 -35.23
N GLY A 172 -15.04 3.00 -34.15
CA GLY A 172 -16.21 3.52 -33.44
C GLY A 172 -17.23 4.24 -34.34
N PRO A 173 -16.83 5.16 -35.23
CA PRO A 173 -17.73 5.82 -36.18
C PRO A 173 -18.41 4.86 -37.17
N LEU A 174 -17.83 3.69 -37.40
CA LEU A 174 -18.38 2.64 -38.26
C LEU A 174 -19.35 1.71 -37.50
N GLY A 175 -19.57 1.97 -36.22
CA GLY A 175 -20.39 1.12 -35.34
C GLY A 175 -19.77 -0.26 -35.13
N ARG A 176 -18.42 -0.35 -35.15
CA ARG A 176 -17.68 -1.59 -34.98
C ARG A 176 -16.77 -1.51 -33.77
N GLY A 177 -16.83 -2.52 -32.91
CA GLY A 177 -15.90 -2.72 -31.79
C GLY A 177 -14.78 -3.69 -32.15
N VAL A 178 -13.57 -3.40 -31.67
CA VAL A 178 -12.45 -4.35 -31.66
C VAL A 178 -12.63 -5.25 -30.43
N GLN A 179 -12.82 -6.55 -30.66
CA GLN A 179 -12.95 -7.55 -29.59
C GLN A 179 -11.61 -8.20 -29.25
N THR A 180 -10.75 -8.41 -30.25
CA THR A 180 -9.44 -9.01 -30.04
C THR A 180 -8.34 -8.24 -30.75
N LEU A 181 -7.16 -8.15 -30.13
CA LEU A 181 -5.95 -7.62 -30.75
C LEU A 181 -4.74 -8.43 -30.31
N GLU A 182 -3.98 -8.93 -31.26
CA GLU A 182 -2.80 -9.77 -31.03
C GLU A 182 -1.59 -9.17 -31.75
N LEU A 183 -0.50 -8.97 -31.00
CA LEU A 183 0.82 -8.64 -31.51
C LEU A 183 1.72 -9.88 -31.41
N ASN A 184 2.12 -10.43 -32.55
CA ASN A 184 3.08 -11.53 -32.56
C ASN A 184 4.50 -11.06 -32.30
N GLU A 185 5.38 -11.98 -31.91
CA GLU A 185 6.83 -11.74 -31.74
C GLU A 185 7.53 -11.20 -33.01
N ARG A 186 6.94 -11.45 -34.18
CA ARG A 186 7.44 -10.96 -35.48
C ARG A 186 6.98 -9.53 -35.81
N GLY A 187 6.20 -8.89 -34.93
CA GLY A 187 5.64 -7.56 -35.14
C GLY A 187 4.38 -7.54 -36.01
N SER A 188 3.81 -8.71 -36.32
CA SER A 188 2.55 -8.81 -37.06
C SER A 188 1.35 -8.60 -36.14
N TRP A 189 0.42 -7.76 -36.58
CA TRP A 189 -0.79 -7.44 -35.83
C TRP A 189 -2.00 -8.19 -36.41
N ARG A 190 -2.84 -8.72 -35.52
CA ARG A 190 -4.12 -9.34 -35.89
C ARG A 190 -5.22 -8.76 -35.02
N ALA A 191 -6.24 -8.18 -35.63
CA ALA A 191 -7.41 -7.63 -34.94
C ALA A 191 -8.68 -8.42 -35.31
N GLY A 192 -9.50 -8.74 -34.32
CA GLY A 192 -10.84 -9.30 -34.47
C GLY A 192 -11.90 -8.26 -34.16
N LEU A 193 -12.84 -8.07 -35.08
CA LEU A 193 -13.98 -7.17 -34.91
C LEU A 193 -15.22 -7.92 -34.40
N ASP A 194 -16.17 -7.17 -33.88
CA ASP A 194 -17.44 -7.68 -33.32
C ASP A 194 -18.31 -8.51 -34.26
N ASN A 195 -18.13 -8.35 -35.56
CA ASN A 195 -18.84 -9.07 -36.61
C ASN A 195 -18.13 -10.34 -37.08
N GLY A 196 -17.05 -10.73 -36.40
CA GLY A 196 -16.21 -11.86 -36.78
C GLY A 196 -15.24 -11.58 -37.92
N ALA A 197 -15.17 -10.34 -38.44
CA ALA A 197 -14.15 -9.96 -39.40
C ALA A 197 -12.76 -9.96 -38.72
N ARG A 198 -11.77 -10.47 -39.45
CA ARG A 198 -10.37 -10.51 -39.02
C ARG A 198 -9.54 -9.62 -39.93
N ILE A 199 -8.74 -8.75 -39.32
CA ILE A 199 -7.83 -7.86 -40.02
C ILE A 199 -6.41 -8.29 -39.63
N GLU A 200 -5.57 -8.53 -40.63
CA GLU A 200 -4.13 -8.77 -40.42
C GLU A 200 -3.34 -7.57 -40.96
N LEU A 201 -2.41 -7.09 -40.16
CA LEU A 201 -1.65 -5.86 -40.36
C LEU A 201 -0.15 -6.20 -40.17
N GLY A 202 0.51 -6.55 -41.28
CA GLY A 202 1.95 -6.85 -41.34
C GLY A 202 2.29 -8.26 -40.91
#